data_AF-A0A9X9F8Q9-F1
#
_entry.id   AF-A0A9X9F8Q9-F1
#
_cell.length_a   1.000
_cell.length_b   1.000
_cell.length_c   1.000
_cell.angle_alpha   90.00
_cell.angle_beta   90.00
_cell.angle_gamma   90.00
#
_symmetry.space_group_name_H-M   'P 1'
#
loop_
_entity.id
_entity.type
_entity.pdbx_description
1 polymer ?
#
loop_
_entity_poly.entity_id
_entity_poly.type
_entity_poly.pdbx_seq_one_letter_code
_entity_poly.pdbx_strand_id
1 'polypeptide(L)' 'KKIFKPFAVWSLEKEEAYLRKMHQQGWALQKYNVMYTFKKTEPKDVVYKADFRLEYKDSTEKQKEYIQIYEMCG' A
#
# COMPACT_ATOMS: atom_id res chain seq x y z
N LYS A 1 -6.93 10.65 8.74
CA LYS A 1 -5.96 10.68 9.85
C LYS A 1 -4.55 10.51 9.28
N LYS A 2 -3.61 11.41 9.55
CA LYS A 2 -2.21 11.27 9.11
C LYS A 2 -1.36 10.85 10.32
N ILE A 3 -0.52 9.84 10.16
CA ILE A 3 0.34 9.32 11.23
C ILE A 3 1.76 9.19 10.68
N PHE A 4 2.72 9.81 11.37
CA PHE A 4 4.14 9.60 11.11
C PHE A 4 4.63 8.48 12.05
N LYS A 5 5.08 7.37 11.47
CA LYS A 5 5.62 6.24 12.24
C LYS A 5 6.71 5.55 11.43
N PRO A 6 7.98 5.91 11.59
CA PRO A 6 9.04 5.24 10.85
C PRO A 6 9.15 3.79 11.34
N PHE A 7 9.06 2.83 10.42
CA PHE A 7 9.40 1.43 10.68
C PHE A 7 10.80 1.15 10.12
N ALA A 8 11.56 0.31 10.82
CA ALA A 8 12.87 -0.13 10.32
C ALA A 8 12.67 -1.12 9.17
N VAL A 9 13.65 -1.20 8.24
CA VAL A 9 13.54 -2.03 7.03
C VAL A 9 13.35 -3.52 7.34
N TRP A 10 13.86 -4.00 8.48
CA TRP A 10 13.70 -5.36 8.99
C TRP A 10 12.42 -5.58 9.82
N SER A 11 11.59 -4.55 10.01
CA SER A 11 10.34 -4.61 10.78
C SER A 11 9.09 -4.47 9.90
N LEU A 12 9.15 -5.00 8.68
CA LEU A 12 8.01 -5.07 7.76
C LEU A 12 6.81 -5.80 8.36
N GLU A 13 7.03 -6.97 8.94
CA GLU A 13 5.95 -7.77 9.55
C GLU A 13 5.20 -6.98 10.64
N LYS A 14 5.92 -6.12 11.37
CA LYS A 14 5.32 -5.21 12.37
C LYS A 14 4.52 -4.07 11.73
N GLU A 15 4.98 -3.57 10.59
CA GLU A 15 4.25 -2.57 9.79
C GLU A 15 2.95 -3.18 9.24
N GLU A 16 3.01 -4.37 8.66
CA GLU A 16 1.84 -5.10 8.11
C GLU A 16 0.79 -5.35 9.21
N ALA A 17 1.23 -5.86 10.37
CA ALA A 17 0.36 -6.08 11.52
C ALA A 17 -0.28 -4.77 12.05
N TYR A 18 0.48 -3.67 12.03
CA TYR A 18 -0.03 -2.37 12.44
C TYR A 18 -1.10 -1.83 11.47
N LEU A 19 -0.84 -1.93 10.16
CA LEU A 19 -1.79 -1.51 9.13
C LEU A 19 -3.07 -2.35 9.14
N ARG A 20 -2.95 -3.66 9.35
CA ARG A 20 -4.10 -4.56 9.53
C ARG A 20 -4.94 -4.15 10.74
N LYS A 21 -4.30 -3.91 11.90
CA LYS A 21 -5.00 -3.48 13.12
C LYS A 21 -5.72 -2.13 12.91
N MET A 22 -5.11 -1.21 12.18
CA MET A 22 -5.76 0.07 11.82
C MET A 22 -7.01 -0.16 10.96
N HIS A 23 -6.95 -1.06 9.97
CA HIS A 23 -8.10 -1.36 9.13
C HIS A 23 -9.24 -2.03 9.92
N GLN A 24 -8.91 -2.93 10.85
CA GLN A 24 -9.88 -3.52 11.77
C GLN A 24 -10.55 -2.46 12.67
N GLN A 25 -9.88 -1.35 12.95
CA GLN A 25 -10.44 -0.21 13.66
C GLN A 25 -11.23 0.76 12.76
N GLY A 26 -11.43 0.42 11.48
CA GLY A 26 -12.12 1.27 10.50
C GLY A 26 -11.24 2.35 9.88
N TRP A 27 -9.92 2.15 9.83
CA TRP A 27 -8.96 3.07 9.21
C TRP A 27 -8.23 2.41 8.05
N ALA A 28 -8.65 2.69 6.82
CA ALA A 28 -8.02 2.20 5.61
C ALA A 28 -6.82 3.08 5.25
N LEU A 29 -5.66 2.46 4.99
CA LEU A 29 -4.52 3.16 4.41
C LEU A 29 -4.89 3.63 2.99
N GLN A 30 -4.78 4.93 2.75
CA GLN A 30 -5.05 5.57 1.46
C GLN A 30 -3.76 5.90 0.70
N LYS A 31 -2.72 6.34 1.40
CA LYS A 31 -1.44 6.71 0.78
C LYS A 31 -0.28 6.49 1.74
N TYR A 32 0.83 6.01 1.18
CA TYR A 32 2.11 5.87 1.85
C TYR A 32 3.19 6.56 1.01
N ASN A 33 3.87 7.54 1.61
CA ASN A 33 5.03 8.23 1.02
C ASN A 33 6.13 8.32 2.08
N VAL A 34 5.89 9.14 3.11
CA VAL A 34 6.73 9.30 4.31
C VAL A 34 5.88 9.21 5.58
N MET A 35 4.58 9.49 5.45
CA MET A 35 3.57 9.40 6.49
C MET A 35 2.42 8.52 5.97
N TYR A 36 1.80 7.77 6.87
CA TYR A 36 0.61 7.00 6.55
C TYR A 36 -0.60 7.92 6.56
N THR A 37 -1.33 7.97 5.45
CA THR A 37 -2.61 8.65 5.38
C THR A 37 -3.72 7.61 5.46
N PHE A 38 -4.52 7.67 6.52
CA PHE A 38 -5.68 6.81 6.72
C PHE A 38 -6.98 7.55 6.42
N LYS A 39 -7.92 6.85 5.80
CA LYS A 39 -9.30 7.28 5.59
C LYS A 39 -10.23 6.43 6.48
N LYS A 40 -11.30 7.04 6.98
CA LYS A 40 -12.32 6.33 7.76
C LYS A 40 -13.09 5.42 6.81
N THR A 41 -13.17 4.13 7.13
CA THR A 41 -13.85 3.09 6.36
C THR A 41 -14.54 2.12 7.31
N GLU A 42 -15.30 1.18 6.77
CA GLU A 42 -15.84 0.06 7.53
C GLU A 42 -14.71 -0.86 8.02
N PRO A 43 -14.81 -1.38 9.27
CA PRO A 43 -13.80 -2.28 9.82
C PRO A 43 -13.73 -3.56 9.00
N LYS A 44 -12.58 -3.82 8.40
CA LYS A 44 -12.34 -4.99 7.54
C LYS A 44 -10.98 -5.58 7.82
N ASP A 45 -10.88 -6.90 7.71
CA ASP A 45 -9.60 -7.60 7.86
C ASP A 45 -8.85 -7.55 6.54
N VAL A 46 -8.00 -6.52 6.39
CA VAL A 46 -7.18 -6.33 5.19
C VAL A 46 -5.72 -6.44 5.59
N VAL A 47 -5.02 -7.37 4.94
CA VAL A 47 -3.56 -7.53 5.08
C VAL A 47 -2.89 -6.71 3.99
N TYR A 48 -2.13 -5.71 4.40
CA TYR A 48 -1.29 -4.92 3.52
C TYR A 48 0.03 -5.65 3.38
N LYS A 49 0.30 -6.24 2.21
CA LYS A 49 1.60 -6.81 1.91
C LYS A 49 2.45 -5.75 1.24
N ALA A 50 3.60 -5.45 1.82
CA ALA A 50 4.61 -4.62 1.18
C ALA A 50 5.24 -5.44 0.04
N ASP A 51 4.65 -5.39 -1.15
CA ASP A 51 5.31 -5.89 -2.35
C ASP A 51 6.50 -4.96 -2.58
N PHE A 52 7.72 -5.45 -2.35
CA PHE A 52 8.95 -4.74 -2.72
C PHE A 52 9.06 -4.74 -4.24
N ARG A 53 8.17 -4.01 -4.90
CA ARG A 53 8.41 -3.57 -6.26
C ARG A 53 9.51 -2.53 -6.16
N LEU A 54 10.71 -2.96 -6.49
CA LEU A 54 11.87 -2.11 -6.75
C LEU A 54 11.63 -1.26 -8.03
N GLU A 55 10.40 -0.79 -8.26
CA GLU A 55 10.06 0.17 -9.30
C GLU A 55 9.98 1.54 -8.63
N TYR A 56 11.17 2.07 -8.37
CA TYR A 56 11.36 3.49 -8.11
C TYR A 56 10.86 4.25 -9.35
N LYS A 57 9.71 4.92 -9.21
CA LYS A 57 8.97 5.74 -10.19
C LYS A 57 7.95 4.97 -11.03
N ASP A 58 6.70 5.09 -10.59
CA ASP A 58 5.52 5.12 -11.45
C ASP A 58 5.66 6.30 -12.44
N SER A 59 6.41 6.10 -13.51
CA SER A 59 6.17 6.83 -14.75
C SER A 59 4.92 6.20 -15.36
N THR A 60 3.85 6.98 -15.52
CA THR A 60 2.55 6.62 -16.17
C THR A 60 2.69 5.78 -17.45
N GLU A 61 3.86 5.84 -18.09
CA GLU A 61 4.26 5.11 -19.29
C GLU A 61 4.38 3.58 -19.08
N LYS A 62 4.95 3.12 -17.96
CA LYS A 62 5.11 1.68 -17.66
C LYS A 62 3.78 0.99 -17.34
N GLN A 63 2.85 1.74 -16.74
CA GLN A 63 1.49 1.26 -16.47
C GLN A 63 0.71 0.98 -17.77
N LYS A 64 0.91 1.80 -18.82
CA LYS A 64 0.30 1.60 -20.14
C LYS A 64 0.88 0.40 -20.88
N GLU A 65 2.18 0.18 -20.77
CA GLU A 65 2.87 -0.98 -21.38
C GLU A 65 2.32 -2.31 -20.82
N TYR A 66 2.03 -2.38 -19.52
CA TYR A 66 1.38 -3.54 -18.91
C TYR A 66 -0.04 -3.80 -19.45
N ILE A 67 -0.84 -2.74 -19.62
CA ILE A 67 -2.20 -2.83 -20.19
C ILE A 67 -2.14 -3.32 -21.64
N GLN A 68 -1.16 -2.85 -22.41
CA GLN A 68 -1.03 -3.19 -23.82
C GLN A 68 -0.67 -4.67 -24.06
N ILE A 69 0.14 -5.28 -23.20
CA ILE A 69 0.48 -6.71 -23.31
C ILE A 69 -0.74 -7.60 -23.06
N TYR A 70 -1.63 -7.22 -22.13
CA TYR A 70 -2.88 -7.95 -21.88
C TYR A 70 -3.84 -7.87 -23.06
N GLU A 71 -3.90 -6.73 -23.73
CA GLU A 71 -4.81 -6.51 -24.86
C GLU A 71 -4.33 -7.21 -26.15
N MET A 72 -3.02 -7.48 -26.28
CA MET A 72 -2.44 -8.21 -27.42
C MET A 72 -2.52 -9.74 -27.30
N CYS A 73 -2.89 -10.28 -26.14
CA CYS A 73 -3.03 -11.72 -25.92
C CYS A 73 -4.51 -12.17 -25.83
N GLY A 74 -5.45 -11.24 -26.10
CA GLY A 74 -6.89 -11.50 -26.21
C GLY A 74 -7.33 -11.78 -27.64
#